data_AF-A0A0W1AE88-F1
#
_entry.id   AF-A0A0W1AE88-F1
#
_cell.length_a   1.000
_cell.length_b   1.000
_cell.length_c   1.000
_cell.angle_alpha   90.00
_cell.angle_beta   90.00
_cell.angle_gamma   90.00
#
_symmetry.space_group_name_H-M   'P 1'
#
loop_
_entity.id
_entity.type
_entity.pdbx_description
1 polymer ?
#
loop_
_entity_poly.entity_id
_entity_poly.type
_entity_poly.pdbx_seq_one_letter_code
_entity_poly.pdbx_strand_id
1 'polypeptide(L)'
;MDTSKKSNRFKNLNKYSWLLILIFIFAVLAMSYKTANISLDGLMQTIPLIVVFVFWCEKSAQRLKRTENNLKKAQLFHRDTFILSFSFLLGCLISLLFAYDNSDAKGWWVFIIYFISLYGLIFSLIFSGIALLIKNHNAYILVYSFLIIGFVSLGQFFPHDTFIPLLGYTDTFYAITGTILIIHCLFTLYYKVISVLQRKNI
;
A
#
# COMPACT_ATOMS: atom_id res chain seq x y z
N MET A 1 10.05 42.43 -14.24
CA MET A 1 10.72 41.44 -13.37
C MET A 1 9.77 41.20 -12.21
N ASP A 2 8.92 40.17 -12.34
CA ASP A 2 7.71 40.03 -11.53
C ASP A 2 7.90 38.92 -10.48
N THR A 3 8.36 39.31 -9.31
CA THR A 3 8.71 38.42 -8.19
C THR A 3 7.61 38.41 -7.14
N SER A 4 6.43 37.83 -7.42
CA SER A 4 5.46 37.51 -6.34
C SER A 4 4.38 36.48 -6.69
N LYS A 5 4.73 35.36 -7.32
CA LYS A 5 3.85 34.17 -7.35
C LYS A 5 4.49 32.98 -6.63
N LYS A 6 4.80 33.14 -5.34
CA LYS A 6 4.84 32.00 -4.40
C LYS A 6 3.40 31.51 -4.20
N SER A 7 2.87 30.87 -5.24
CA SER A 7 1.62 30.12 -5.20
C SER A 7 1.69 29.12 -4.06
N ASN A 8 0.65 29.09 -3.22
CA ASN A 8 0.46 28.16 -2.11
C ASN A 8 0.42 26.69 -2.61
N ARG A 9 1.54 26.14 -3.07
CA ARG A 9 1.64 24.77 -3.59
C ARG A 9 1.20 23.72 -2.57
N PHE A 10 1.43 23.97 -1.27
CA PHE A 10 1.00 23.08 -0.19
C PHE A 10 -0.52 23.05 0.03
N LYS A 11 -1.27 24.12 -0.28
CA LYS A 11 -2.74 24.12 -0.17
C LYS A 11 -3.44 23.30 -1.26
N ASN A 12 -2.72 22.93 -2.33
CA ASN A 12 -3.27 22.23 -3.49
C ASN A 12 -2.82 20.76 -3.59
N LEU A 13 -2.32 20.15 -2.51
CA LEU A 13 -2.06 18.70 -2.48
C LEU A 13 -3.36 17.91 -2.65
N ASN A 14 -3.28 16.76 -3.31
CA ASN A 14 -4.45 15.89 -3.45
C ASN A 14 -4.81 15.18 -2.13
N LYS A 15 -6.02 14.62 -2.08
CA LYS A 15 -6.56 13.96 -0.86
C LYS A 15 -5.70 12.79 -0.36
N TYR A 16 -5.08 12.02 -1.25
CA TYR A 16 -4.21 10.90 -0.87
C TYR A 16 -2.91 11.40 -0.22
N SER A 17 -2.32 12.47 -0.77
CA SER A 17 -1.16 13.13 -0.18
C SER A 17 -1.47 13.67 1.22
N TRP A 18 -2.61 14.35 1.38
CA TRP A 18 -3.06 14.85 2.69
C TRP A 18 -3.29 13.74 3.70
N LEU A 19 -3.98 12.68 3.29
CA LEU A 19 -4.24 11.51 4.12
C LEU A 19 -2.92 10.87 4.60
N LEU A 20 -1.96 10.68 3.68
CA LEU A 20 -0.67 10.10 3.99
C LEU A 20 0.12 10.95 4.99
N ILE A 21 0.21 12.26 4.75
CA ILE A 21 0.93 13.18 5.65
C ILE A 21 0.29 13.16 7.05
N LEU A 22 -1.04 13.23 7.12
CA LEU A 22 -1.77 13.25 8.39
C LEU A 22 -1.49 11.98 9.21
N ILE A 23 -1.66 10.81 8.58
CA ILE A 23 -1.46 9.52 9.26
C ILE A 23 0.02 9.31 9.62
N PHE A 24 0.95 9.74 8.77
CA PHE A 24 2.37 9.71 9.08
C PHE A 24 2.71 10.52 10.33
N ILE A 25 2.19 11.75 10.46
CA ILE A 25 2.40 12.57 11.66
C ILE A 25 1.87 11.84 12.90
N PHE A 26 0.66 11.29 12.84
CA PHE A 26 0.11 10.53 13.97
C PHE A 26 0.94 9.28 14.30
N ALA A 27 1.45 8.55 13.30
CA ALA A 27 2.28 7.37 13.51
C ALA A 27 3.59 7.73 14.21
N VAL A 28 4.22 8.83 13.80
CA VAL A 28 5.44 9.33 14.47
C VAL A 28 5.15 9.74 15.91
N LEU A 29 4.03 10.44 16.16
CA LEU A 29 3.63 10.79 17.53
C LEU A 29 3.36 9.56 18.39
N ALA A 30 2.73 8.51 17.83
CA ALA A 30 2.50 7.25 18.53
C ALA A 30 3.81 6.54 18.88
N MET A 31 4.78 6.51 17.96
CA MET A 31 6.09 5.89 18.20
C MET A 31 6.93 6.67 19.22
N SER A 32 6.79 7.99 19.26
CA SER A 32 7.47 8.86 20.23
C SER A 32 6.72 8.97 21.57
N TYR A 33 5.55 8.36 21.72
CA TYR A 33 4.77 8.45 22.95
C TYR A 33 5.46 7.69 24.09
N LYS A 34 5.65 8.34 25.25
CA LYS A 34 6.30 7.78 26.44
C LYS A 34 7.72 7.21 26.20
N THR A 35 8.44 7.68 25.18
CA THR A 35 9.87 7.37 25.02
C THR A 35 10.70 8.32 25.87
N ALA A 36 11.71 7.79 26.59
CA ALA A 36 12.56 8.57 27.49
C ALA A 36 13.35 9.69 26.77
N ASN A 37 13.68 9.49 25.49
CA ASN A 37 14.32 10.48 24.64
C ASN A 37 13.45 10.69 23.38
N ILE A 38 12.80 11.85 23.26
CA ILE A 38 12.14 12.25 22.03
C ILE A 38 13.23 12.62 21.02
N SER A 39 13.67 11.64 20.24
CA SER A 39 14.55 11.87 19.09
C SER A 39 13.71 12.06 17.82
N LEU A 40 14.04 13.09 17.04
CA LEU A 40 13.48 13.33 15.71
C LEU A 40 14.24 12.56 14.60
N ASP A 41 15.25 11.75 14.96
CA ASP A 41 16.08 11.04 13.99
C ASP A 41 15.22 10.11 13.12
N GLY A 42 14.28 9.39 13.73
CA GLY A 42 13.41 8.50 12.97
C GLY A 42 12.46 9.24 12.04
N LEU A 43 12.00 10.43 12.41
CA LEU A 43 11.23 11.32 11.51
C LEU A 43 12.11 11.72 10.32
N MET A 44 13.32 12.20 10.57
CA MET A 44 14.23 12.64 9.50
C MET A 44 14.61 11.51 8.55
N GLN A 45 14.78 10.29 9.07
CA GLN A 45 15.08 9.11 8.26
C GLN A 45 13.90 8.64 7.40
N THR A 46 12.66 8.90 7.81
CA THR A 46 11.45 8.43 7.08
C THR A 46 10.86 9.48 6.13
N ILE A 47 11.17 10.78 6.32
CA ILE A 47 10.74 11.87 5.43
C ILE A 47 11.00 11.60 3.94
N PRO A 48 12.19 11.12 3.50
CA PRO A 48 12.45 10.89 2.09
C PRO A 48 11.44 9.96 1.43
N LEU A 49 11.08 8.87 2.10
CA LEU A 49 10.08 7.92 1.62
C LEU A 49 8.69 8.56 1.51
N ILE A 50 8.28 9.31 2.54
CA ILE A 50 6.98 10.00 2.53
C ILE A 50 6.93 11.04 1.40
N VAL A 51 8.01 11.79 1.17
CA VAL A 51 8.10 12.74 0.05
C VAL A 51 7.97 12.03 -1.30
N VAL A 52 8.61 10.88 -1.49
CA VAL A 52 8.48 10.07 -2.71
C VAL A 52 7.03 9.64 -2.91
N PHE A 53 6.36 9.15 -1.88
CA PHE A 53 4.95 8.75 -1.99
C PHE A 53 4.01 9.93 -2.21
N VAL A 54 4.23 11.08 -1.58
CA VAL A 54 3.47 12.31 -1.86
C VAL A 54 3.64 12.73 -3.31
N PHE A 55 4.87 12.74 -3.83
CA PHE A 55 5.12 13.03 -5.24
C PHE A 55 4.40 12.03 -6.17
N TRP A 56 4.41 10.75 -5.83
CA TRP A 56 3.70 9.73 -6.59
C TRP A 56 2.18 9.92 -6.53
N CYS A 57 1.62 10.30 -5.38
CA CYS A 57 0.20 10.65 -5.25
C CYS A 57 -0.17 11.77 -6.23
N GLU A 58 0.60 12.85 -6.26
CA GLU A 58 0.34 13.98 -7.17
C GLU A 58 0.43 13.58 -8.64
N LYS A 59 1.43 12.77 -9.01
CA LYS A 59 1.59 12.26 -10.38
C LYS A 59 0.47 11.31 -10.79
N SER A 60 -0.07 10.54 -9.84
CA SER A 60 -1.14 9.56 -10.08
C SER A 60 -2.54 10.16 -10.02
N ALA A 61 -2.73 11.35 -9.43
CA ALA A 61 -4.03 11.97 -9.18
C ALA A 61 -4.93 12.07 -10.43
N GLN A 62 -4.36 12.43 -11.58
CA GLN A 62 -5.12 12.49 -12.84
C GLN A 62 -5.54 11.10 -13.34
N ARG A 63 -4.71 10.07 -13.11
CA ARG A 63 -4.99 8.69 -13.56
C ARG A 63 -6.06 8.03 -12.69
N LEU A 64 -6.09 8.34 -11.39
CA LEU A 64 -7.09 7.84 -10.45
C LEU A 64 -8.51 8.34 -10.78
N LYS A 65 -8.63 9.54 -11.39
CA LYS A 65 -9.93 10.12 -11.76
C LYS A 65 -10.48 9.61 -13.09
N ARG A 66 -9.66 8.97 -13.93
CA ARG A 66 -10.08 8.50 -15.26
C ARG A 66 -10.69 7.10 -15.17
N THR A 67 -11.72 6.87 -15.98
CA THR A 67 -12.31 5.55 -16.19
C THR A 67 -11.30 4.61 -16.87
N GLU A 68 -11.39 3.32 -16.58
CA GLU A 68 -10.46 2.29 -17.09
C GLU A 68 -10.40 2.25 -18.62
N ASN A 69 -11.54 2.40 -19.29
CA ASN A 69 -11.64 2.43 -20.75
C ASN A 69 -10.83 3.57 -21.41
N ASN A 70 -10.53 4.63 -20.66
CA ASN A 70 -9.80 5.80 -21.14
C ASN A 70 -8.30 5.74 -20.83
N LEU A 71 -7.81 4.62 -20.31
CA LEU A 71 -6.41 4.43 -19.92
C LEU A 71 -5.74 3.34 -20.76
N LYS A 72 -4.50 3.61 -21.18
CA LYS A 72 -3.65 2.59 -21.82
C LYS A 72 -3.23 1.54 -20.79
N LYS A 73 -2.93 0.31 -21.21
CA LYS A 73 -2.48 -0.78 -20.31
C LYS A 73 -1.33 -0.37 -19.38
N ALA A 74 -0.33 0.35 -19.88
CA ALA A 74 0.77 0.86 -19.05
C ALA A 74 0.29 1.85 -17.97
N GLN A 75 -0.72 2.66 -18.26
CA GLN A 75 -1.29 3.61 -17.30
C GLN A 75 -2.13 2.88 -16.24
N LEU A 76 -2.83 1.81 -16.61
CA LEU A 76 -3.52 0.91 -15.67
C LEU A 76 -2.52 0.27 -14.72
N PHE A 77 -1.50 -0.40 -15.27
CA PHE A 77 -0.42 -1.00 -14.48
C PHE A 77 0.17 -0.04 -13.44
N HIS A 78 0.51 1.19 -13.86
CA HIS A 78 1.05 2.20 -12.93
C HIS A 78 0.03 2.67 -11.89
N ARG A 79 -1.24 2.79 -12.26
CA ARG A 79 -2.31 3.18 -11.35
C ARG A 79 -2.53 2.09 -10.30
N ASP A 80 -2.59 0.84 -10.73
CA ASP A 80 -2.86 -0.30 -9.86
C ASP A 80 -1.67 -0.56 -8.94
N THR A 81 -0.44 -0.46 -9.47
CA THR A 81 0.80 -0.54 -8.67
C THR A 81 0.82 0.55 -7.60
N PHE A 82 0.43 1.78 -7.97
CA PHE A 82 0.35 2.90 -7.04
C PHE A 82 -0.69 2.63 -5.93
N ILE A 83 -1.91 2.22 -6.29
CA ILE A 83 -3.00 1.99 -5.32
C ILE A 83 -2.56 0.95 -4.29
N LEU A 84 -2.03 -0.18 -4.74
CA LEU A 84 -1.62 -1.26 -3.86
C LEU A 84 -0.41 -0.87 -3.00
N SER A 85 0.61 -0.21 -3.57
CA SER A 85 1.79 0.23 -2.80
C SER A 85 1.40 1.27 -1.75
N PHE A 86 0.49 2.18 -2.11
CA PHE A 86 -0.08 3.16 -1.20
C PHE A 86 -0.85 2.48 -0.06
N SER A 87 -1.64 1.44 -0.35
CA SER A 87 -2.34 0.65 0.66
C SER A 87 -1.41 -0.01 1.67
N PHE A 88 -0.27 -0.54 1.24
CA PHE A 88 0.73 -1.12 2.16
C PHE A 88 1.32 -0.07 3.10
N LEU A 89 1.79 1.06 2.55
CA LEU A 89 2.34 2.14 3.38
C LEU A 89 1.27 2.70 4.32
N LEU A 90 0.06 2.95 3.84
CA LEU A 90 -1.04 3.46 4.65
C LEU A 90 -1.40 2.48 5.76
N GLY A 91 -1.57 1.19 5.44
CA GLY A 91 -1.84 0.14 6.42
C GLY A 91 -0.74 0.03 7.47
N CYS A 92 0.54 0.12 7.05
CA CYS A 92 1.69 0.11 7.95
C CYS A 92 1.64 1.28 8.94
N LEU A 93 1.39 2.50 8.46
CA LEU A 93 1.33 3.68 9.32
C LEU A 93 0.16 3.58 10.30
N ILE A 94 -1.00 3.06 9.87
CA ILE A 94 -2.14 2.80 10.76
C ILE A 94 -1.78 1.73 11.80
N SER A 95 -1.10 0.65 11.40
CA SER A 95 -0.64 -0.38 12.34
C SER A 95 0.22 0.20 13.45
N LEU A 96 1.13 1.12 13.11
CA LEU A 96 1.99 1.81 14.08
C LEU A 96 1.19 2.68 15.07
N LEU A 97 0.06 3.27 14.66
CA LEU A 97 -0.79 4.01 15.61
C LEU A 97 -1.26 3.13 16.78
N PHE A 98 -1.57 1.88 16.47
CA PHE A 98 -2.07 0.91 17.45
C PHE A 98 -0.93 0.22 18.22
N ALA A 99 0.29 0.20 17.68
CA ALA A 99 1.47 -0.40 18.32
C ALA A 99 2.19 0.55 19.31
N TYR A 100 1.50 1.58 19.83
CA TYR A 100 2.08 2.65 20.64
C TYR A 100 2.59 2.19 22.03
N ASP A 101 2.29 0.98 22.45
CA ASP A 101 2.77 0.37 23.70
C ASP A 101 3.81 -0.74 23.47
N ASN A 102 4.05 -1.12 22.20
CA ASN A 102 5.00 -2.16 21.83
C ASN A 102 6.43 -1.60 21.75
N SER A 103 7.34 -2.15 22.58
CA SER A 103 8.74 -1.71 22.64
C SER A 103 9.51 -1.97 21.36
N ASP A 104 9.25 -3.10 20.71
CA ASP A 104 9.96 -3.52 19.51
C ASP A 104 9.54 -2.65 18.32
N ALA A 105 8.23 -2.39 18.18
CA ALA A 105 7.72 -1.45 17.18
C ALA A 105 8.35 -0.06 17.38
N LYS A 106 8.44 0.45 18.61
CA LYS A 106 9.10 1.73 18.90
C LYS A 106 10.60 1.75 18.61
N GLY A 107 11.29 0.63 18.79
CA GLY A 107 12.72 0.51 18.46
C GLY A 107 12.97 0.45 16.95
N TRP A 108 12.05 -0.16 16.20
CA TRP A 108 12.27 -0.57 14.81
C TRP A 108 11.33 0.08 13.79
N TRP A 109 10.46 1.03 14.19
CA TRP A 109 9.41 1.56 13.31
C TRP A 109 9.92 2.15 12.00
N VAL A 110 11.09 2.80 12.01
CA VAL A 110 11.73 3.32 10.79
C VAL A 110 12.00 2.19 9.81
N PHE A 111 12.63 1.12 10.30
CA PHE A 111 12.91 -0.08 9.50
C PHE A 111 11.62 -0.75 9.03
N ILE A 112 10.62 -0.89 9.92
CA ILE A 112 9.31 -1.46 9.59
C ILE A 112 8.65 -0.71 8.43
N ILE A 113 8.63 0.63 8.47
CA ILE A 113 8.06 1.45 7.39
C ILE A 113 8.76 1.17 6.06
N TYR A 114 10.09 1.17 6.03
CA TYR A 114 10.84 0.91 4.81
C TYR A 114 10.64 -0.51 4.30
N PHE A 115 10.69 -1.49 5.20
CA PHE A 115 10.54 -2.91 4.88
C PHE A 115 9.15 -3.19 4.29
N ILE A 116 8.08 -2.75 4.95
CA ILE A 116 6.71 -2.94 4.47
C ILE A 116 6.45 -2.16 3.17
N SER A 117 7.05 -0.97 3.00
CA SER A 117 6.93 -0.21 1.76
C SER A 117 7.63 -0.89 0.59
N LEU A 118 8.83 -1.44 0.80
CA LEU A 118 9.57 -2.20 -0.22
C LEU A 118 8.83 -3.49 -0.58
N TYR A 119 8.40 -4.24 0.43
CA TYR A 119 7.59 -5.44 0.24
C TYR A 119 6.31 -5.12 -0.54
N GLY A 120 5.58 -4.09 -0.11
CA GLY A 120 4.37 -3.62 -0.75
C GLY A 120 4.60 -3.21 -2.20
N LEU A 121 5.72 -2.57 -2.52
CA LEU A 121 6.08 -2.23 -3.90
C LEU A 121 6.30 -3.49 -4.75
N ILE A 122 7.08 -4.46 -4.27
CA ILE A 122 7.35 -5.72 -5.00
C ILE A 122 6.03 -6.49 -5.22
N PHE A 123 5.24 -6.64 -4.15
CA PHE A 123 3.93 -7.26 -4.22
C PHE A 123 3.05 -6.58 -5.27
N SER A 124 2.98 -5.24 -5.22
CA SER A 124 2.13 -4.45 -6.11
C SER A 124 2.55 -4.55 -7.58
N LEU A 125 3.85 -4.66 -7.86
CA LEU A 125 4.36 -4.87 -9.21
C LEU A 125 3.94 -6.23 -9.77
N ILE A 126 4.11 -7.30 -8.98
CA ILE A 126 3.71 -8.66 -9.37
C ILE A 126 2.20 -8.71 -9.59
N PHE A 127 1.44 -8.25 -8.59
CA PHE A 127 -0.02 -8.22 -8.62
C PHE A 127 -0.54 -7.44 -9.82
N SER A 128 -0.04 -6.21 -10.03
CA SER A 128 -0.49 -5.37 -11.14
C SER A 128 -0.09 -5.95 -12.49
N GLY A 129 1.05 -6.64 -12.58
CA GLY A 129 1.47 -7.34 -13.80
C GLY A 129 0.51 -8.48 -14.18
N ILE A 130 0.10 -9.27 -13.19
CA ILE A 130 -0.87 -10.37 -13.38
C ILE A 130 -2.27 -9.81 -13.69
N ALA A 131 -2.68 -8.74 -13.00
CA ALA A 131 -4.00 -8.13 -13.15
C ALA A 131 -4.28 -7.59 -14.57
N LEU A 132 -3.24 -7.24 -15.35
CA LEU A 132 -3.38 -6.84 -16.77
C LEU A 132 -3.99 -7.92 -17.67
N LEU A 133 -4.09 -9.17 -17.20
CA LEU A 133 -4.76 -10.27 -17.89
C LEU A 133 -6.29 -10.21 -17.76
N ILE A 134 -6.81 -9.43 -16.81
CA ILE A 134 -8.24 -9.25 -16.54
C ILE A 134 -8.72 -7.99 -17.26
N LYS A 135 -9.91 -8.03 -17.88
CA LYS A 135 -10.56 -6.81 -18.40
C LYS A 135 -11.46 -6.20 -17.33
N ASN A 136 -11.44 -4.88 -17.20
CA ASN A 136 -12.32 -4.11 -16.31
C ASN A 136 -12.17 -4.50 -14.83
N HIS A 137 -10.95 -4.35 -14.31
CA HIS A 137 -10.56 -4.85 -12.98
C HIS A 137 -10.41 -3.72 -11.93
N ASN A 138 -10.96 -2.54 -12.21
CA ASN A 138 -10.92 -1.41 -11.27
C ASN A 138 -11.54 -1.73 -9.89
N ALA A 139 -12.74 -2.30 -9.86
CA ALA A 139 -13.41 -2.69 -8.62
C ALA A 139 -12.61 -3.77 -7.88
N TYR A 140 -12.02 -4.69 -8.64
CA TYR A 140 -11.16 -5.75 -8.15
C TYR A 140 -9.94 -5.20 -7.42
N ILE A 141 -9.21 -4.25 -8.02
CA ILE A 141 -8.06 -3.58 -7.38
C ILE A 141 -8.48 -2.84 -6.12
N LEU A 142 -9.62 -2.15 -6.14
CA LEU A 142 -10.12 -1.45 -4.95
C LEU A 142 -10.41 -2.42 -3.80
N VAL A 143 -11.08 -3.55 -4.05
CA VAL A 143 -11.33 -4.57 -3.02
C VAL A 143 -10.03 -5.06 -2.40
N TYR A 144 -9.04 -5.41 -3.22
CA TYR A 144 -7.74 -5.87 -2.71
C TYR A 144 -6.99 -4.77 -1.96
N SER A 145 -7.09 -3.52 -2.41
CA SER A 145 -6.49 -2.38 -1.71
C SER A 145 -7.08 -2.18 -0.31
N PHE A 146 -8.39 -2.40 -0.14
CA PHE A 146 -9.05 -2.36 1.17
C PHE A 146 -8.66 -3.55 2.05
N LEU A 147 -8.58 -4.76 1.47
CA LEU A 147 -8.11 -5.94 2.20
C LEU A 147 -6.68 -5.74 2.70
N ILE A 148 -5.77 -5.23 1.87
CA ILE A 148 -4.39 -4.92 2.25
C ILE A 148 -4.37 -3.91 3.41
N ILE A 149 -5.11 -2.80 3.30
CA ILE A 149 -5.17 -1.82 4.40
C ILE A 149 -5.66 -2.50 5.68
N GLY A 150 -6.75 -3.26 5.62
CA GLY A 150 -7.32 -3.96 6.78
C GLY A 150 -6.34 -4.96 7.41
N PHE A 151 -5.77 -5.87 6.62
CA PHE A 151 -4.86 -6.89 7.13
C PHE A 151 -3.53 -6.32 7.63
N VAL A 152 -2.94 -5.36 6.92
CA VAL A 152 -1.68 -4.76 7.34
C VAL A 152 -1.89 -3.90 8.59
N SER A 153 -2.98 -3.13 8.68
CA SER A 153 -3.27 -2.29 9.85
C SER A 153 -3.61 -3.10 11.11
N LEU A 154 -4.30 -4.24 10.94
CA LEU A 154 -4.65 -5.14 12.03
C LEU A 154 -3.57 -6.19 12.33
N GLY A 155 -2.40 -6.09 11.68
CA GLY A 155 -1.31 -7.05 11.75
C GLY A 155 -0.97 -7.50 13.18
N GLN A 156 -0.88 -6.55 14.11
CA GLN A 156 -0.51 -6.80 15.50
C GLN A 156 -1.54 -7.59 16.33
N PHE A 157 -2.79 -7.67 15.86
CA PHE A 157 -3.86 -8.40 16.54
C PHE A 157 -3.91 -9.86 16.09
N PHE A 158 -3.17 -10.21 15.04
CA PHE A 158 -3.03 -11.59 14.62
C PHE A 158 -1.98 -12.32 15.47
N PRO A 159 -2.14 -13.63 15.68
CA PRO A 159 -1.07 -14.43 16.28
C PRO A 159 0.21 -14.30 15.46
N HIS A 160 1.37 -14.32 16.11
CA HIS A 160 2.66 -14.18 15.41
C HIS A 160 2.85 -15.28 14.37
N ASP A 161 2.62 -16.53 14.78
CA ASP A 161 2.69 -17.70 13.93
C ASP A 161 1.31 -18.30 13.69
N THR A 162 1.08 -18.72 12.46
CA THR A 162 -0.06 -19.53 12.06
C THR A 162 0.43 -20.85 11.50
N PHE A 163 -0.25 -21.93 11.88
CA PHE A 163 0.04 -23.25 11.33
C PHE A 163 -0.65 -23.41 9.99
N ILE A 164 0.14 -23.60 8.94
CA ILE A 164 -0.35 -23.95 7.61
C ILE A 164 -0.07 -25.44 7.38
N PRO A 165 -1.08 -26.26 7.08
CA PRO A 165 -0.86 -27.66 6.72
C PRO A 165 0.20 -27.77 5.61
N LEU A 166 1.14 -28.71 5.76
CA LEU A 166 2.28 -28.97 4.85
C LEU A 166 3.42 -27.93 4.87
N LEU A 167 3.24 -26.74 5.46
CA LEU A 167 4.27 -25.71 5.58
C LEU A 167 4.77 -25.52 7.03
N GLY A 168 3.98 -25.97 8.02
CA GLY A 168 4.31 -25.83 9.43
C GLY A 168 3.90 -24.46 9.99
N TYR A 169 4.57 -24.01 11.04
CA TYR A 169 4.38 -22.68 11.60
C TYR A 169 5.07 -21.64 10.71
N THR A 170 4.31 -20.64 10.30
CA THR A 170 4.77 -19.54 9.47
C THR A 170 4.28 -18.23 10.04
N ASP A 171 5.09 -17.17 9.90
CA ASP A 171 4.67 -15.82 10.30
C ASP A 171 3.37 -15.43 9.59
N THR A 172 2.42 -14.96 10.38
CA THR A 172 1.05 -14.69 9.92
C THR A 172 0.97 -13.58 8.88
N PHE A 173 1.91 -12.62 8.88
CA PHE A 173 1.98 -11.61 7.83
C PHE A 173 2.29 -12.25 6.47
N TYR A 174 3.26 -13.16 6.42
CA TYR A 174 3.59 -13.89 5.19
C TYR A 174 2.46 -14.84 4.78
N ALA A 175 1.83 -15.51 5.74
CA ALA A 175 0.68 -16.37 5.49
C ALA A 175 -0.48 -15.60 4.83
N ILE A 176 -0.87 -14.45 5.40
CA ILE A 176 -1.98 -13.63 4.89
C ILE A 176 -1.62 -13.06 3.51
N THR A 177 -0.46 -12.42 3.38
CA THR A 177 -0.08 -11.78 2.11
C THR A 177 0.13 -12.80 0.99
N GLY A 178 0.72 -13.96 1.30
CA GLY A 178 0.82 -15.10 0.38
C GLY A 178 -0.56 -15.62 -0.04
N THR A 179 -1.49 -15.76 0.91
CA THR A 179 -2.86 -16.20 0.62
C THR A 179 -3.59 -15.22 -0.29
N ILE A 180 -3.48 -13.90 -0.04
CA ILE A 180 -4.05 -12.86 -0.91
C ILE A 180 -3.49 -12.99 -2.33
N LEU A 181 -2.18 -13.22 -2.48
CA LEU A 181 -1.56 -13.41 -3.80
C LEU A 181 -2.04 -14.69 -4.50
N ILE A 182 -2.17 -15.79 -3.76
CA ILE A 182 -2.70 -17.05 -4.30
C ILE A 182 -4.13 -16.86 -4.79
N ILE A 183 -5.01 -16.24 -3.99
CA ILE A 183 -6.39 -15.94 -4.40
C ILE A 183 -6.40 -15.04 -5.65
N HIS A 184 -5.52 -14.05 -5.73
CA HIS A 184 -5.38 -13.22 -6.93
C HIS A 184 -4.99 -14.03 -8.17
N CYS A 185 -4.00 -14.91 -8.05
CA CYS A 185 -3.57 -15.80 -9.13
C CYS A 185 -4.71 -16.72 -9.57
N LEU A 186 -5.42 -17.36 -8.64
CA LEU A 186 -6.55 -18.24 -8.93
C LEU A 186 -7.69 -17.47 -9.63
N PHE A 187 -8.02 -16.29 -9.13
CA PHE A 187 -9.05 -15.44 -9.74
C PHE A 187 -8.68 -15.04 -11.18
N THR A 188 -7.42 -14.68 -11.40
CA THR A 188 -6.92 -14.32 -12.73
C THR A 188 -6.93 -15.51 -13.69
N LEU A 189 -6.51 -16.69 -13.22
CA LEU A 189 -6.56 -17.93 -14.01
C LEU A 189 -7.99 -18.28 -14.40
N TYR A 190 -8.92 -18.25 -13.44
CA TYR A 190 -10.34 -18.49 -13.68
C TYR A 190 -10.90 -17.54 -14.75
N TYR A 191 -10.64 -16.23 -14.60
CA TYR A 191 -11.09 -15.24 -15.57
C TYR A 191 -10.51 -15.51 -16.98
N LYS A 192 -9.22 -15.85 -17.05
CA LYS A 192 -8.56 -16.16 -18.32
C LYS A 192 -9.17 -17.40 -18.99
N VAL A 193 -9.40 -18.48 -18.23
CA VAL A 193 -10.02 -19.72 -18.73
C VAL A 193 -11.40 -19.43 -19.31
N ILE A 194 -12.26 -18.71 -18.58
CA ILE A 194 -13.60 -18.33 -19.07
C ILE A 194 -13.51 -17.52 -20.34
N SER A 195 -12.60 -16.54 -20.39
CA SER A 195 -12.45 -15.68 -21.56
C SER A 195 -12.01 -16.45 -22.82
N VAL A 196 -11.25 -17.54 -22.65
CA VAL A 196 -10.83 -18.42 -23.75
C VAL A 196 -11.98 -19.32 -24.20
N LEU A 197 -12.74 -19.88 -23.24
CA LEU A 197 -13.90 -20.73 -23.53
C LEU A 197 -15.01 -19.96 -24.26
N GLN A 198 -15.29 -18.73 -23.83
CA GLN A 198 -16.29 -17.87 -24.49
C GLN A 198 -15.90 -17.50 -25.92
N ARG A 199 -14.60 -17.36 -26.23
CA ARG A 199 -14.13 -17.11 -27.61
C ARG A 199 -14.22 -18.33 -28.51
N LYS A 200 -14.26 -19.54 -27.95
CA LYS A 200 -14.39 -20.79 -28.73
C LYS A 200 -15.85 -21.13 -29.05
N ASN A 201 -16.80 -20.56 -28.32
CA ASN A 201 -18.24 -20.77 -28.50
C ASN A 201 -18.93 -19.68 -29.34
N ILE A 202 -18.15 -18.79 -29.96
CA ILE A 202 -18.57 -17.77 -30.94
C ILE A 202 -17.82 -18.06 -32.22
#